data_AF-A0A9W7DL26-F1
#
_entry.id   AF-A0A9W7DL26-F1
#
_cell.length_a   1.000
_cell.length_b   1.000
_cell.length_c   1.000
_cell.angle_alpha   90.00
_cell.angle_beta   90.00
_cell.angle_gamma   90.00
#
_symmetry.space_group_name_H-M   'P 1'
#
loop_
_entity.id
_entity.type
_entity.pdbx_description
1 polymer ?
#
loop_
_entity_poly.entity_id
_entity_poly.type
_entity_poly.pdbx_seq_one_letter_code
_entity_poly.pdbx_strand_id
1 'polypeptide(L)'
;MTCNDAETLADGSSFTTVLQWLNDNADKWLVAIGSNCCRLLHSSKIINTINSSLTNCETLKKNNVKIIMYPNSGEIYDGINKTWHVDESLHFSGDLHDAVFEQAQSWLKNPVVGVVGGCCRTNDEDTKMLRKAVNSAYL
;
A
#
# COMPACT_ATOMS: atom_id res chain seq x y z
N MET A 1 -0.91 4.07 7.63
CA MET A 1 -2.19 3.63 8.23
C MET A 1 -2.30 2.12 8.06
N THR A 2 -2.64 1.38 9.12
CA THR A 2 -2.93 -0.06 9.01
C THR A 2 -4.44 -0.27 8.82
N CYS A 3 -4.82 -1.37 8.17
CA CYS A 3 -6.15 -1.57 7.64
C CYS A 3 -6.70 -2.96 7.90
N ASN A 4 -8.01 -3.06 8.09
CA ASN A 4 -8.71 -4.35 8.19
C ASN A 4 -8.92 -4.95 6.81
N ASP A 5 -9.26 -4.09 5.85
CA ASP A 5 -9.53 -4.43 4.46
C ASP A 5 -9.11 -3.28 3.53
N ALA A 6 -9.61 -3.27 2.30
CA ALA A 6 -9.28 -2.26 1.31
C ALA A 6 -10.02 -0.90 1.49
N GLU A 7 -10.93 -0.80 2.45
CA GLU A 7 -11.85 0.34 2.64
C GLU A 7 -11.75 0.95 4.04
N THR A 8 -11.43 0.13 5.05
CA THR A 8 -11.43 0.51 6.46
C THR A 8 -10.08 0.31 7.15
N LEU A 9 -9.76 1.26 8.03
CA LEU A 9 -8.62 1.20 8.94
C LEU A 9 -8.90 0.20 10.08
N ALA A 10 -7.85 -0.13 10.85
CA ALA A 10 -7.96 -1.08 11.95
C ALA A 10 -9.02 -0.69 13.01
N ASP A 11 -9.27 0.60 13.21
CA ASP A 11 -10.28 1.13 14.14
C ASP A 11 -11.70 1.19 13.53
N GLY A 12 -11.86 0.78 12.26
CA GLY A 12 -13.11 0.86 11.50
C GLY A 12 -13.32 2.17 10.76
N SER A 13 -12.47 3.18 10.92
CA SER A 13 -12.54 4.44 10.18
C SER A 13 -12.32 4.19 8.68
N SER A 14 -13.06 4.86 7.80
CA SER A 14 -12.80 4.74 6.35
C SER A 14 -11.55 5.53 5.94
N PHE A 15 -10.85 5.08 4.89
CA PHE A 15 -9.73 5.85 4.31
C PHE A 15 -10.17 7.28 3.92
N THR A 16 -11.33 7.42 3.29
CA THR A 16 -11.87 8.72 2.86
C THR A 16 -12.09 9.67 4.03
N THR A 17 -12.62 9.18 5.15
CA THR A 17 -12.85 9.98 6.37
C THR A 17 -11.52 10.53 6.90
N VAL A 18 -10.50 9.68 7.01
CA VAL A 18 -9.19 10.11 7.52
C VAL A 18 -8.48 11.05 6.55
N LEU A 19 -8.57 10.81 5.25
CA LEU A 19 -7.98 11.68 4.24
C LEU A 19 -8.64 13.07 4.20
N GLN A 20 -9.97 13.14 4.38
CA GLN A 20 -10.67 14.42 4.52
C GLN A 20 -10.21 15.15 5.79
N TRP A 21 -10.12 14.45 6.91
CA TRP A 21 -9.60 15.05 8.14
C TRP A 21 -8.17 15.59 7.97
N LEU A 22 -7.29 14.83 7.29
CA LEU A 22 -5.95 15.31 6.97
C LEU A 22 -5.97 16.50 6.01
N ASN A 23 -6.87 16.54 5.04
CA ASN A 23 -7.00 17.70 4.16
C ASN A 23 -7.33 18.99 4.93
N ASP A 24 -8.17 18.87 5.96
CA ASP A 24 -8.65 20.03 6.72
C ASP A 24 -7.67 20.46 7.83
N ASN A 25 -6.78 19.57 8.26
CA ASN A 25 -5.95 19.78 9.45
C ASN A 25 -4.43 19.66 9.20
N ALA A 26 -3.98 19.08 8.09
CA ALA A 26 -2.56 18.90 7.82
C ALA A 26 -1.91 20.20 7.36
N ASP A 27 -0.68 20.41 7.82
CA ASP A 27 0.17 21.48 7.33
C ASP A 27 1.02 21.02 6.13
N LYS A 28 1.86 21.93 5.64
CA LYS A 28 2.74 21.69 4.49
C LYS A 28 3.84 20.65 4.71
N TRP A 29 4.03 20.15 5.94
CA TRP A 29 5.08 19.18 6.27
C TRP A 29 4.64 17.73 6.08
N LEU A 30 3.34 17.49 5.88
CA LEU A 30 2.86 16.19 5.45
C LEU A 30 3.23 15.95 3.98
N VAL A 31 4.23 15.10 3.74
CA VAL A 31 4.78 14.83 2.39
C VAL A 31 4.31 13.50 1.78
N ALA A 32 3.84 12.56 2.59
CA ALA A 32 3.36 11.27 2.13
C ALA A 32 2.27 10.68 3.04
N ILE A 33 1.33 9.96 2.45
CA ILE A 33 0.28 9.21 3.14
C ILE A 33 0.19 7.82 2.52
N GLY A 34 -0.09 6.81 3.33
CA GLY A 34 -0.52 5.54 2.78
C GLY A 34 -0.59 4.44 3.83
N SER A 35 -0.25 3.22 3.43
CA SER A 35 -0.59 2.04 4.21
C SER A 35 0.53 1.02 4.31
N ASN A 36 0.54 0.33 5.44
CA ASN A 36 1.49 -0.71 5.76
C ASN A 36 0.87 -1.77 6.65
N CYS A 37 1.56 -2.91 6.77
CA CYS A 37 1.11 -4.05 7.57
C CYS A 37 -0.28 -4.58 7.18
N CYS A 38 -0.70 -4.31 5.94
CA CYS A 38 -1.95 -4.76 5.35
C CYS A 38 -1.72 -5.97 4.44
N ARG A 39 -2.79 -6.69 4.09
CA ARG A 39 -2.74 -7.78 3.12
C ARG A 39 -2.27 -7.26 1.76
N LEU A 40 -1.35 -7.98 1.13
CA LEU A 40 -0.86 -7.68 -0.22
C LEU A 40 -2.03 -7.54 -1.22
N LEU A 41 -3.06 -8.38 -1.05
CA LEU A 41 -4.29 -8.39 -1.84
C LEU A 41 -4.98 -7.03 -1.95
N HIS A 42 -4.96 -6.25 -0.86
CA HIS A 42 -5.71 -4.99 -0.79
C HIS A 42 -4.90 -3.78 -1.28
N SER A 43 -3.57 -3.92 -1.40
CA SER A 43 -2.64 -2.83 -1.68
C SER A 43 -3.06 -1.94 -2.86
N SER A 44 -3.37 -2.53 -4.01
CA SER A 44 -3.74 -1.80 -5.23
C SER A 44 -5.07 -1.06 -5.08
N LYS A 45 -6.07 -1.67 -4.42
CA LYS A 45 -7.35 -1.00 -4.13
C LYS A 45 -7.15 0.16 -3.14
N ILE A 46 -6.32 -0.01 -2.11
CA ILE A 46 -5.99 1.06 -1.16
C ILE A 46 -5.31 2.23 -1.86
N ILE A 47 -4.34 1.97 -2.74
CA ILE A 47 -3.69 3.03 -3.54
C ILE A 47 -4.73 3.79 -4.37
N ASN A 48 -5.63 3.08 -5.06
CA ASN A 48 -6.66 3.72 -5.88
C ASN A 48 -7.63 4.56 -5.03
N THR A 49 -8.03 4.09 -3.85
CA THR A 49 -8.83 4.86 -2.89
C THR A 49 -8.11 6.14 -2.47
N ILE A 50 -6.84 6.04 -2.04
CA ILE A 50 -6.06 7.20 -1.62
C ILE A 50 -5.88 8.18 -2.78
N ASN A 51 -5.51 7.70 -3.98
CA ASN A 51 -5.30 8.54 -5.16
C ASN A 51 -6.59 9.30 -5.55
N SER A 52 -7.73 8.62 -5.50
CA SER A 52 -9.04 9.22 -5.76
C SER A 52 -9.36 10.33 -4.77
N SER A 53 -9.08 10.11 -3.48
CA SER A 53 -9.26 11.14 -2.44
C SER A 53 -8.30 12.32 -2.62
N LEU A 54 -7.02 12.07 -2.92
CA LEU A 54 -6.02 13.12 -3.15
C LEU A 54 -6.42 14.06 -4.30
N THR A 55 -7.10 13.54 -5.33
CA THR A 55 -7.60 14.35 -6.44
C THR A 55 -8.64 15.39 -6.01
N ASN A 56 -9.41 15.08 -4.95
CA ASN A 56 -10.48 15.93 -4.40
C ASN A 56 -10.07 16.74 -3.16
N CYS A 57 -8.87 16.50 -2.60
CA CYS A 57 -8.36 17.16 -1.40
C CYS A 57 -7.40 18.31 -1.76
N GLU A 58 -7.88 19.56 -1.73
CA GLU A 58 -7.09 20.73 -2.17
C GLU A 58 -5.78 20.91 -1.39
N THR A 59 -5.79 20.79 -0.06
CA THR A 59 -4.59 20.94 0.78
C THR A 59 -3.57 19.85 0.48
N LEU A 60 -4.01 18.59 0.44
CA LEU A 60 -3.11 17.45 0.18
C LEU A 60 -2.53 17.51 -1.25
N LYS A 61 -3.35 17.94 -2.23
CA LYS A 61 -2.91 18.16 -3.60
C LYS A 61 -1.89 19.30 -3.69
N LYS A 62 -2.16 20.43 -3.04
CA LYS A 62 -1.24 21.60 -2.99
C LYS A 62 0.10 21.23 -2.38
N ASN A 63 0.09 20.38 -1.35
CA ASN A 63 1.31 19.91 -0.68
C ASN A 63 2.05 18.81 -1.48
N ASN A 64 1.53 18.40 -2.65
CA ASN A 64 2.11 17.35 -3.50
C ASN A 64 2.37 16.05 -2.71
N VAL A 65 1.42 15.70 -1.84
CA VAL A 65 1.50 14.49 -1.00
C VAL A 65 1.63 13.26 -1.88
N LYS A 66 2.63 12.43 -1.59
CA LYS A 66 2.86 11.15 -2.28
C LYS A 66 2.16 9.99 -1.59
N ILE A 67 1.93 8.92 -2.34
CA ILE A 67 1.46 7.65 -1.78
C ILE A 67 2.67 6.81 -1.36
N ILE A 68 2.61 6.27 -0.14
CA ILE A 68 3.55 5.27 0.38
C ILE A 68 2.82 3.94 0.62
N MET A 69 3.30 2.85 0.03
CA MET A 69 2.69 1.52 0.16
C MET A 69 3.72 0.45 0.49
N TYR A 70 3.55 -0.23 1.62
CA TYR A 70 4.43 -1.33 2.04
C TYR A 70 3.65 -2.41 2.80
N PRO A 71 2.94 -3.32 2.08
CA PRO A 71 2.12 -4.37 2.67
C PRO A 71 2.95 -5.55 3.19
N ASN A 72 2.30 -6.55 3.76
CA ASN A 72 2.91 -7.84 4.08
C ASN A 72 3.26 -8.62 2.79
N SER A 73 4.08 -9.68 2.90
CA SER A 73 4.56 -10.50 1.77
C SER A 73 3.48 -11.19 0.93
N GLY A 74 2.23 -11.18 1.37
CA GLY A 74 1.14 -12.00 0.83
C GLY A 74 0.77 -13.15 1.74
N GLU A 75 1.46 -13.32 2.86
CA GLU A 75 1.02 -14.18 3.95
C GLU A 75 0.04 -13.43 4.90
N ILE A 76 -0.88 -14.19 5.50
CA ILE A 76 -1.79 -13.76 6.56
C ILE A 76 -1.39 -14.45 7.87
N TYR A 77 -1.46 -13.70 8.96
CA TYR A 77 -1.25 -14.23 10.30
C TYR A 77 -2.55 -14.79 10.89
N ASP A 78 -2.51 -16.05 11.30
CA ASP A 78 -3.55 -16.67 12.13
C ASP A 78 -3.25 -16.37 13.61
N GLY A 79 -4.06 -15.51 14.22
CA GLY A 79 -3.90 -15.12 15.62
C GLY A 79 -4.21 -16.22 16.65
N ILE A 80 -4.96 -17.27 16.26
CA ILE A 80 -5.33 -18.38 17.13
C ILE A 80 -4.18 -19.38 17.18
N ASN A 81 -3.72 -19.84 16.02
CA ASN A 81 -2.66 -20.84 15.91
C ASN A 81 -1.25 -20.23 15.96
N LYS A 82 -1.14 -18.90 15.87
CA LYS A 82 0.11 -18.13 15.86
C LYS A 82 1.03 -18.49 14.69
N THR A 83 0.43 -18.76 13.54
CA THR A 83 1.10 -19.22 12.32
C THR A 83 0.86 -18.26 11.17
N TRP A 84 1.70 -18.35 10.15
CA TRP A 84 1.54 -17.59 8.90
C TRP A 84 1.21 -18.55 7.77
N HIS A 85 0.32 -18.12 6.90
CA HIS A 85 -0.13 -18.90 5.75
C HIS A 85 -0.21 -18.00 4.52
N VAL A 86 0.04 -18.56 3.35
CA VAL A 86 -0.20 -17.87 2.08
C VAL A 86 -1.67 -17.47 2.00
N ASP A 87 -1.93 -16.23 1.62
CA ASP A 87 -3.28 -15.77 1.33
C ASP A 87 -3.78 -16.47 0.06
N GLU A 88 -4.64 -17.48 0.21
CA GLU A 88 -5.18 -18.25 -0.92
C GLU A 88 -6.03 -17.41 -1.90
N SER A 89 -6.46 -16.21 -1.48
CA SER A 89 -7.16 -15.28 -2.37
C SER A 89 -6.22 -14.40 -3.20
N LEU A 90 -4.91 -14.49 -2.98
CA LEU A 90 -3.92 -13.94 -3.90
C LEU A 90 -3.76 -14.87 -5.10
N HIS A 91 -3.85 -14.28 -6.29
CA HIS A 91 -3.54 -14.95 -7.54
C HIS A 91 -2.30 -14.29 -8.13
N PHE A 92 -1.25 -15.08 -8.32
CA PHE A 92 0.04 -14.67 -8.85
C PHE A 92 0.64 -15.81 -9.68
N SER A 93 1.53 -15.46 -10.60
CA SER A 93 2.37 -16.46 -11.27
C SER A 93 3.59 -16.78 -10.39
N GLY A 94 4.01 -18.04 -10.34
CA GLY A 94 5.23 -18.41 -9.60
C GLY A 94 5.07 -18.41 -8.08
N ASP A 95 5.94 -17.67 -7.37
CA ASP A 95 5.99 -17.64 -5.90
C ASP A 95 5.54 -16.29 -5.29
N LEU A 96 5.63 -16.15 -3.97
CA LEU A 96 5.22 -14.91 -3.30
C LEU A 96 6.08 -13.69 -3.68
N HIS A 97 7.34 -13.89 -4.04
CA HIS A 97 8.20 -12.79 -4.49
C HIS A 97 7.74 -12.28 -5.85
N ASP A 98 7.31 -13.17 -6.75
CA ASP A 98 6.64 -12.81 -8.00
C ASP A 98 5.34 -12.04 -7.74
N ALA A 99 4.54 -12.45 -6.74
CA ALA A 99 3.35 -11.71 -6.32
C ALA A 99 3.65 -10.26 -5.89
N VAL A 100 4.72 -10.08 -5.10
CA VAL A 100 5.20 -8.74 -4.68
C VAL A 100 5.63 -7.92 -5.89
N PHE A 101 6.37 -8.52 -6.84
CA PHE A 101 6.78 -7.86 -8.08
C PHE A 101 5.57 -7.40 -8.91
N GLU A 102 4.65 -8.32 -9.22
CA GLU A 102 3.45 -8.04 -10.01
C GLU A 102 2.60 -6.92 -9.39
N GLN A 103 2.40 -6.97 -8.06
CA GLN A 103 1.66 -5.93 -7.37
C GLN A 103 2.38 -4.58 -7.40
N ALA A 104 3.69 -4.55 -7.17
CA ALA A 104 4.50 -3.34 -7.26
C ALA A 104 4.44 -2.70 -8.65
N GLN A 105 4.48 -3.50 -9.71
CA GLN A 105 4.25 -2.99 -11.07
C GLN A 105 2.88 -2.33 -11.21
N SER A 106 1.85 -2.90 -10.59
CA SER A 106 0.50 -2.32 -10.63
C SER A 106 0.40 -1.02 -9.82
N TRP A 107 1.08 -0.92 -8.68
CA TRP A 107 1.15 0.29 -7.86
C TRP A 107 1.79 1.45 -8.63
N LEU A 108 2.93 1.18 -9.26
CA LEU A 108 3.75 2.18 -9.95
C LEU A 108 3.11 2.74 -11.23
N LYS A 109 2.01 2.15 -11.72
CA LYS A 109 1.16 2.78 -12.75
C LYS A 109 0.52 4.08 -12.28
N ASN A 110 0.40 4.28 -10.96
CA ASN A 110 -0.07 5.53 -10.37
C ASN A 110 1.13 6.47 -10.12
N PRO A 111 1.28 7.59 -10.87
CA PRO A 111 2.46 8.46 -10.77
C PRO A 111 2.59 9.21 -9.43
N VAL A 112 1.55 9.18 -8.60
CA VAL A 112 1.55 9.75 -7.24
C VAL A 112 2.21 8.82 -6.21
N VAL A 113 2.42 7.53 -6.54
CA VAL A 113 3.15 6.59 -5.69
C VAL A 113 4.61 6.99 -5.67
N GLY A 114 5.10 7.39 -4.49
CA GLY A 114 6.47 7.87 -4.31
C GLY A 114 7.35 6.87 -3.56
N VAL A 115 6.77 6.01 -2.73
CA VAL A 115 7.51 5.04 -1.92
C VAL A 115 6.81 3.70 -1.94
N VAL A 116 7.57 2.64 -2.25
CA VAL A 116 7.13 1.25 -2.18
C VAL A 116 8.06 0.47 -1.25
N GLY A 117 7.54 -0.53 -0.56
CA GLY A 117 8.31 -1.33 0.39
C GLY A 117 7.60 -2.62 0.78
N GLY A 118 8.14 -3.27 1.80
CA GLY A 118 7.56 -4.44 2.44
C GLY A 118 7.42 -4.25 3.97
N CYS A 119 6.46 -4.96 4.57
CA CYS A 119 6.24 -4.99 6.01
C CYS A 119 6.44 -6.41 6.55
N CYS A 120 5.44 -7.01 7.19
CA CYS A 120 5.62 -8.31 7.83
C CYS A 120 5.92 -9.39 6.78
N ARG A 121 6.86 -10.26 7.15
CA ARG A 121 7.28 -11.42 6.35
C ARG A 121 7.91 -11.10 5.00
N THR A 122 8.18 -9.82 4.72
CA THR A 122 9.00 -9.44 3.58
C THR A 122 10.49 -9.59 3.90
N ASN A 123 11.29 -9.94 2.90
CA ASN A 123 12.73 -10.17 3.04
C ASN A 123 13.55 -9.44 1.95
N ASP A 124 14.82 -9.80 1.81
CA ASP A 124 15.72 -9.20 0.84
C ASP A 124 15.38 -9.58 -0.61
N GLU A 125 14.83 -10.77 -0.87
CA GLU A 125 14.32 -11.16 -2.19
C GLU A 125 13.12 -10.29 -2.60
N ASP A 126 12.17 -10.03 -1.69
CA ASP A 126 11.08 -9.08 -1.94
C ASP A 126 11.60 -7.69 -2.26
N THR A 127 12.66 -7.25 -1.57
CA THR A 127 13.30 -5.95 -1.82
C THR A 127 13.96 -5.90 -3.21
N LYS A 128 14.58 -7.00 -3.67
CA LYS A 128 15.11 -7.12 -5.04
C LYS A 128 13.98 -7.05 -6.07
N MET A 129 12.84 -7.70 -5.80
CA MET A 129 11.66 -7.62 -6.66
C MET A 129 11.09 -6.21 -6.73
N LEU A 130 10.92 -5.53 -5.60
CA LEU A 130 10.50 -4.13 -5.56
C LEU A 130 11.45 -3.22 -6.34
N ARG A 131 12.77 -3.43 -6.19
CA ARG A 131 13.80 -2.70 -6.96
C ARG A 131 13.65 -2.95 -8.46
N LYS A 132 13.47 -4.20 -8.88
CA LYS A 132 13.23 -4.56 -10.27
C LYS A 132 11.99 -3.84 -10.82
N ALA A 133 10.89 -3.82 -10.07
CA ALA A 133 9.65 -3.15 -10.49
C ALA A 133 9.84 -1.63 -10.66
N VAL A 134 10.53 -0.98 -9.72
CA VAL A 134 10.87 0.46 -9.81
C VAL A 134 11.73 0.75 -11.03
N ASN A 135 12.76 -0.07 -11.30
CA ASN A 135 13.62 0.12 -12.46
C ASN A 135 12.83 -0.02 -13.77
N SER A 136 11.89 -0.98 -13.86
CA SER A 136 11.05 -1.19 -15.04
C SER A 136 9.99 -0.10 -15.27
N ALA A 137 9.65 0.70 -14.24
CA ALA A 137 8.62 1.74 -14.34
C ALA A 137 9.17 3.10 -14.81
N TYR A 138 10.47 3.35 -14.66
CA TYR A 138 11.09 4.67 -14.87
C TYR A 138 12.33 4.65 -15.77
N LEU A 139 12.60 3.54 -16.45
CA LEU A 139 13.60 3.39 -17.53
C LEU A 139 12.88 3.07 -18.84
#